data_AF-A0A2V7I943-F1
#
_entry.id   AF-A0A2V7I943-F1
#
_cell.length_a   1.000
_cell.length_b   1.000
_cell.length_c   1.000
_cell.angle_alpha   90.00
_cell.angle_beta   90.00
_cell.angle_gamma   90.00
#
_symmetry.space_group_name_H-M   'P 1'
#
loop_
_entity.id
_entity.type
_entity.pdbx_description
1 polymer ?
#
loop_
_entity_poly.entity_id
_entity_poly.type
_entity_poly.pdbx_seq_one_letter_code
_entity_poly.pdbx_strand_id
1 'polypeptide(L)'
;MENHSAPENQTTRRILLTACATALAVATVHLALVAFTPGAALAGDQHIRWSDVRGIVQAQAVVGTGSGAVTGGGSPWSTTGGHVEVNLDHGSINFEIRGLVLAASNSIGTRDSVTVVKGTLVCDTNGSLTGSSALIDTSLVTLDEQGDAHFNGVVGAFPPECSEPDIAFLVRTAGGAWIAFGAVRRP
;
A
#
# COMPACT_ATOMS: atom_id res chain seq x y z
N MET A 1 95.40 -2.95 -28.44
CA MET A 1 94.27 -3.89 -28.42
C MET A 1 93.05 -3.05 -28.16
N GLU A 2 92.57 -2.40 -29.23
CA GLU A 2 91.50 -2.91 -30.12
C GLU A 2 90.15 -2.43 -29.56
N ASN A 3 89.28 -1.77 -30.30
CA ASN A 3 89.34 -1.25 -31.65
C ASN A 3 88.14 -0.30 -31.81
N HIS A 4 88.35 0.83 -32.51
CA HIS A 4 87.51 1.30 -33.61
C HIS A 4 85.99 1.51 -33.39
N SER A 5 85.54 2.78 -33.38
CA SER A 5 85.01 3.45 -34.59
C SER A 5 83.97 4.55 -34.26
N ALA A 6 84.29 5.78 -34.64
CA ALA A 6 83.32 6.77 -35.14
C ALA A 6 82.96 6.42 -36.62
N PRO A 7 82.10 7.13 -37.38
CA PRO A 7 81.31 8.36 -37.14
C PRO A 7 79.80 8.10 -37.51
N GLU A 8 78.85 9.02 -37.71
CA GLU A 8 78.78 10.01 -38.78
C GLU A 8 77.42 10.73 -38.75
N ASN A 9 77.45 12.03 -39.01
CA ASN A 9 76.33 12.92 -39.24
C ASN A 9 75.92 12.83 -40.71
N GLN A 10 74.66 12.54 -41.05
CA GLN A 10 74.15 12.94 -42.37
C GLN A 10 72.63 13.10 -42.44
N THR A 11 72.23 14.37 -42.40
CA THR A 11 71.16 14.94 -43.22
C THR A 11 71.15 14.34 -44.63
N THR A 12 69.99 13.91 -45.16
CA THR A 12 69.52 14.02 -46.57
C THR A 12 68.27 13.14 -46.75
N ARG A 13 67.05 13.68 -46.64
CA ARG A 13 66.25 14.24 -47.75
C ARG A 13 65.88 13.18 -48.80
N ARG A 14 64.62 12.71 -48.75
CA ARG A 14 63.82 11.94 -49.75
C ARG A 14 62.85 11.12 -48.88
N ILE A 15 61.53 11.30 -48.87
CA ILE A 15 60.61 11.32 -49.99
C ILE A 15 59.36 12.11 -49.54
N LEU A 16 58.99 13.08 -50.36
CA LEU A 16 57.70 13.75 -50.35
C LEU A 16 56.58 12.74 -50.66
N LEU A 17 55.41 13.00 -50.09
CA LEU A 17 54.07 12.54 -50.51
C LEU A 17 53.69 11.11 -50.10
N THR A 18 52.98 10.96 -48.99
CA THR A 18 51.60 10.44 -49.01
C THR A 18 50.85 10.87 -47.74
N ALA A 19 49.66 11.42 -47.92
CA ALA A 19 48.78 11.89 -46.86
C ALA A 19 48.08 10.72 -46.14
N CYS A 20 48.04 10.77 -44.80
CA CYS A 20 46.97 10.26 -43.90
C CYS A 20 47.52 10.38 -42.47
N ALA A 21 47.19 11.45 -41.74
CA ALA A 21 46.16 11.40 -40.69
C ALA A 21 46.38 10.19 -39.76
N THR A 22 46.92 10.37 -38.56
CA THR A 22 46.15 10.85 -37.41
C THR A 22 47.04 11.53 -36.36
N ALA A 23 46.65 12.74 -35.96
CA ALA A 23 47.18 13.43 -34.79
C ALA A 23 46.48 12.89 -33.54
N LEU A 24 47.22 12.37 -32.56
CA LEU A 24 46.70 12.08 -31.23
C LEU A 24 46.87 13.34 -30.38
N ALA A 25 45.81 14.15 -30.30
CA ALA A 25 45.74 15.27 -29.38
C ALA A 25 45.27 14.77 -28.00
N VAL A 26 46.10 14.96 -26.98
CA VAL A 26 45.78 14.67 -25.58
C VAL A 26 44.81 15.74 -25.08
N ALA A 27 43.55 15.37 -24.89
CA ALA A 27 42.53 16.22 -24.27
C ALA A 27 42.35 15.82 -22.80
N THR A 28 42.72 16.71 -21.88
CA THR A 28 42.47 16.60 -20.45
C THR A 28 40.98 16.81 -20.15
N VAL A 29 40.30 15.76 -19.68
CA VAL A 29 38.90 15.80 -19.24
C VAL A 29 38.86 16.16 -17.76
N HIS A 30 38.30 17.33 -17.42
CA HIS A 30 37.96 17.67 -16.04
C HIS A 30 36.65 16.98 -15.65
N LEU A 31 36.74 15.97 -14.78
CA LEU A 31 35.59 15.25 -14.23
C LEU A 31 34.99 16.08 -13.08
N ALA A 32 33.84 16.72 -13.32
CA ALA A 32 33.07 17.38 -12.27
C ALA A 32 32.32 16.34 -11.43
N LEU A 33 32.68 16.21 -10.16
CA LEU A 33 32.00 15.35 -9.19
C LEU A 33 30.68 16.02 -8.78
N VAL A 34 29.57 15.61 -9.41
CA VAL A 34 28.22 16.00 -8.95
C VAL A 34 27.94 15.22 -7.66
N ALA A 35 27.95 15.91 -6.52
CA ALA A 35 27.53 15.34 -5.24
C ALA A 35 26.02 15.01 -5.32
N PHE A 36 25.70 13.74 -5.51
CA PHE A 36 24.34 13.23 -5.43
C PHE A 36 23.94 13.22 -3.95
N THR A 37 23.28 14.28 -3.47
CA THR A 37 22.64 14.24 -2.16
C THR A 37 21.42 13.33 -2.26
N PRO A 38 21.35 12.18 -1.54
CA PRO A 38 20.12 11.42 -1.48
C PRO A 38 19.04 12.31 -0.88
N GLY A 39 17.96 12.56 -1.62
CA GLY A 39 16.79 13.22 -1.07
C GLY A 39 16.25 12.36 0.07
N ALA A 40 16.12 12.93 1.26
CA ALA A 40 15.34 12.30 2.32
C ALA A 40 13.91 12.14 1.78
N ALA A 41 13.49 10.90 1.52
CA ALA A 41 12.08 10.62 1.35
C ALA A 41 11.41 11.05 2.65
N LEU A 42 10.58 12.09 2.60
CA LEU A 42 9.65 12.37 3.68
C LEU A 42 8.86 11.06 3.85
N ALA A 43 8.91 10.47 5.05
CA ALA A 43 7.99 9.40 5.39
C ALA A 43 6.58 9.97 5.16
N GLY A 44 5.97 9.58 4.04
CA GLY A 44 4.59 9.96 3.76
C GLY A 44 3.73 9.30 4.81
N ASP A 45 2.86 10.10 5.42
CA ASP A 45 1.87 9.66 6.39
C ASP A 45 1.18 8.40 5.85
N GLN A 46 1.30 7.28 6.56
CA GLN A 46 0.85 5.96 6.06
C GLN A 46 -0.67 5.90 6.12
N HIS A 47 -1.31 6.29 5.01
CA HIS A 47 -2.76 6.35 4.87
C HIS A 47 -3.27 5.19 4.03
N ILE A 48 -4.33 4.54 4.52
CA ILE A 48 -5.07 3.54 3.75
C ILE A 48 -6.49 4.05 3.56
N ARG A 49 -6.96 4.03 2.31
CA ARG A 49 -8.26 4.61 1.97
C ARG A 49 -9.07 3.65 1.12
N TRP A 50 -10.36 3.56 1.41
CA TRP A 50 -11.36 2.95 0.55
C TRP A 50 -12.38 4.01 0.18
N SER A 51 -12.62 4.20 -1.13
CA SER A 51 -13.54 5.23 -1.60
C SER A 51 -15.01 4.80 -1.58
N ASP A 52 -15.28 3.57 -1.15
CA ASP A 52 -16.63 3.00 -1.12
C ASP A 52 -16.74 2.00 0.03
N VAL A 53 -17.97 1.67 0.41
CA VAL A 53 -18.29 0.57 1.33
C VAL A 53 -19.37 -0.26 0.66
N ARG A 54 -19.19 -1.59 0.63
CA ARG A 54 -20.15 -2.52 0.01
C ARG A 54 -20.57 -3.61 0.98
N GLY A 55 -21.83 -4.01 0.89
CA GLY A 55 -22.36 -5.13 1.67
C GLY A 55 -21.80 -6.48 1.21
N ILE A 56 -21.78 -7.44 2.13
CA ILE A 56 -21.37 -8.82 1.84
C ILE A 56 -22.28 -9.44 0.77
N VAL A 57 -21.69 -10.07 -0.23
CA VAL A 57 -22.43 -10.74 -1.31
C VAL A 57 -22.56 -12.25 -1.04
N GLN A 58 -21.49 -12.87 -0.56
CA GLN A 58 -21.44 -14.29 -0.25
C GLN A 58 -21.56 -14.50 1.26
N ALA A 59 -22.66 -15.12 1.69
CA ALA A 59 -22.85 -15.47 3.10
C ALA A 59 -21.71 -16.36 3.62
N GLN A 60 -21.33 -16.16 4.89
CA GLN A 60 -20.27 -16.93 5.58
C GLN A 60 -18.88 -16.87 4.93
N ALA A 61 -18.63 -15.93 4.01
CA ALA A 61 -17.29 -15.74 3.46
C ALA A 61 -16.30 -15.35 4.57
N VAL A 62 -15.07 -15.88 4.51
CA VAL A 62 -14.04 -15.67 5.53
C VAL A 62 -13.00 -14.69 5.00
N VAL A 63 -12.62 -13.71 5.83
CA VAL A 63 -11.52 -12.78 5.56
C VAL A 63 -10.51 -12.90 6.70
N GLY A 64 -9.22 -12.97 6.36
CA GLY A 64 -8.15 -13.22 7.32
C GLY A 64 -7.84 -14.70 7.49
N THR A 65 -6.78 -14.97 8.26
CA THR A 65 -6.21 -16.31 8.47
C THR A 65 -6.00 -16.58 9.96
N GLY A 66 -6.00 -17.86 10.35
CA GLY A 66 -5.67 -18.30 11.70
C GLY A 66 -6.65 -17.76 12.76
N SER A 67 -6.12 -17.34 13.91
CA SER A 67 -6.94 -16.81 15.01
C SER A 67 -7.58 -15.45 14.69
N GLY A 68 -7.10 -14.75 13.68
CA GLY A 68 -7.65 -13.50 13.16
C GLY A 68 -8.66 -13.66 12.02
N ALA A 69 -9.04 -14.89 11.67
CA ALA A 69 -10.05 -15.11 10.63
C ALA A 69 -11.43 -14.62 11.09
N VAL A 70 -12.10 -13.85 10.22
CA VAL A 70 -13.43 -13.28 10.49
C VAL A 70 -14.45 -13.85 9.50
N THR A 71 -15.44 -14.55 10.04
CA THR A 71 -16.55 -15.13 9.26
C THR A 71 -17.63 -14.09 8.98
N GLY A 72 -18.16 -14.11 7.75
CA GLY A 72 -19.22 -13.22 7.30
C GLY A 72 -20.59 -13.57 7.86
N GLY A 73 -21.53 -12.64 7.73
CA GLY A 73 -22.93 -12.84 8.11
C GLY A 73 -23.63 -13.93 7.30
N GLY A 74 -24.80 -14.36 7.78
CA GLY A 74 -25.59 -15.44 7.16
C GLY A 74 -26.43 -15.03 5.95
N SER A 75 -26.45 -13.75 5.59
CA SER A 75 -27.25 -13.22 4.49
C SER A 75 -26.50 -12.10 3.77
N PRO A 76 -26.77 -11.89 2.47
CA PRO A 76 -26.25 -10.74 1.75
C PRO A 76 -26.76 -9.41 2.32
N TRP A 77 -25.91 -8.38 2.21
CA TRP A 77 -26.23 -7.01 2.56
C TRP A 77 -25.88 -6.10 1.39
N SER A 78 -26.47 -4.92 1.37
CA SER A 78 -26.14 -3.86 0.42
C SER A 78 -25.94 -2.53 1.13
N THR A 79 -25.28 -1.62 0.43
CA THR A 79 -25.05 -0.23 0.84
C THR A 79 -25.28 0.66 -0.37
N THR A 80 -25.61 1.93 -0.12
CA THR A 80 -25.62 2.96 -1.18
C THR A 80 -24.24 3.58 -1.39
N GLY A 81 -23.37 3.47 -0.39
CA GLY A 81 -21.94 3.71 -0.50
C GLY A 81 -21.29 3.94 0.86
N GLY A 82 -20.17 4.65 0.88
CA GLY A 82 -19.46 5.00 2.10
C GLY A 82 -18.02 5.37 1.80
N HIS A 83 -17.20 5.50 2.82
CA HIS A 83 -15.75 5.60 2.68
C HIS A 83 -15.07 5.18 3.99
N VAL A 84 -13.79 4.85 3.89
CA VAL A 84 -12.94 4.48 5.03
C VAL A 84 -11.58 5.14 4.84
N GLU A 85 -11.07 5.74 5.90
CA GLU A 85 -9.73 6.30 5.98
C GLU A 85 -9.05 5.81 7.24
N VAL A 86 -7.81 5.37 7.11
CA VAL A 86 -6.98 4.85 8.19
C VAL A 86 -5.67 5.60 8.14
N ASN A 87 -5.29 6.21 9.25
CA ASN A 87 -3.96 6.75 9.43
C ASN A 87 -3.22 5.82 10.39
N LEU A 88 -2.24 5.08 9.85
CA LEU A 88 -1.47 4.11 10.61
C LEU A 88 -0.49 4.78 11.59
N ASP A 89 0.04 5.96 11.24
CA ASP A 89 1.01 6.68 12.07
C ASP A 89 0.37 7.28 13.32
N HIS A 90 -0.88 7.72 13.21
CA HIS A 90 -1.65 8.32 14.31
C HIS A 90 -2.61 7.34 15.00
N GLY A 91 -2.69 6.10 14.51
CA GLY A 91 -3.57 5.11 15.12
C GLY A 91 -5.06 5.46 14.98
N SER A 92 -5.46 6.16 13.90
CA SER A 92 -6.82 6.66 13.75
C SER A 92 -7.56 6.03 12.57
N ILE A 93 -8.88 5.89 12.75
CA ILE A 93 -9.79 5.37 11.74
C ILE A 93 -10.98 6.33 11.64
N ASN A 94 -11.36 6.65 10.42
CA ASN A 94 -12.58 7.34 10.08
C ASN A 94 -13.36 6.49 9.07
N PHE A 95 -14.64 6.28 9.29
CA PHE A 95 -15.50 5.67 8.28
C PHE A 95 -16.91 6.23 8.29
N GLU A 96 -17.51 6.20 7.11
CA GLU A 96 -18.91 6.48 6.87
C GLU A 96 -19.52 5.30 6.11
N ILE A 97 -20.64 4.79 6.61
CA ILE A 97 -21.47 3.77 5.99
C ILE A 97 -22.77 4.45 5.61
N ARG A 98 -23.23 4.24 4.36
CA ARG A 98 -24.52 4.74 3.89
C ARG A 98 -25.41 3.60 3.42
N GLY A 99 -26.64 3.59 3.93
CA GLY A 99 -27.71 2.71 3.47
C GLY A 99 -27.46 1.23 3.68
N LEU A 100 -26.81 0.82 4.79
CA LEU A 100 -26.52 -0.59 5.07
C LEU A 100 -27.80 -1.35 5.45
N VAL A 101 -28.26 -2.20 4.54
CA VAL A 101 -29.52 -2.94 4.69
C VAL A 101 -29.37 -4.39 4.23
N LEU A 102 -30.23 -5.27 4.74
CA LEU A 102 -30.35 -6.63 4.24
C LEU A 102 -30.72 -6.62 2.76
N ALA A 103 -30.05 -7.46 1.99
CA ALA A 103 -30.29 -7.65 0.56
C ALA A 103 -30.95 -9.01 0.26
N ALA A 104 -31.50 -9.67 1.29
CA ALA A 104 -32.19 -10.95 1.18
C ALA A 104 -33.26 -11.10 2.28
N SER A 105 -34.10 -12.13 2.15
CA SER A 105 -35.19 -12.46 3.07
C SER A 105 -36.34 -11.43 3.07
N ASN A 106 -37.31 -11.61 3.99
CA ASN A 106 -38.50 -10.78 4.14
C ASN A 106 -38.21 -9.38 4.71
N SER A 107 -37.06 -9.20 5.37
CA SER A 107 -36.62 -7.92 5.94
C SER A 107 -35.74 -7.09 4.98
N ILE A 108 -35.75 -7.40 3.67
CA ILE A 108 -34.94 -6.70 2.66
C ILE A 108 -35.19 -5.19 2.70
N GLY A 109 -34.12 -4.40 2.55
CA GLY A 109 -34.21 -2.94 2.62
C GLY A 109 -34.29 -2.37 4.04
N THR A 110 -34.14 -3.20 5.07
CA THR A 110 -34.04 -2.77 6.48
C THR A 110 -32.72 -3.24 7.10
N ARG A 111 -32.33 -2.64 8.21
CA ARG A 111 -31.22 -3.12 9.06
C ARG A 111 -31.57 -4.37 9.89
N ASP A 112 -32.82 -4.85 9.82
CA ASP A 112 -33.35 -5.94 10.63
C ASP A 112 -32.98 -5.77 12.12
N SER A 113 -32.45 -6.81 12.77
CA SER A 113 -32.04 -6.80 14.18
C SER A 113 -30.67 -6.15 14.43
N VAL A 114 -29.93 -5.77 13.38
CA VAL A 114 -28.60 -5.16 13.51
C VAL A 114 -28.75 -3.67 13.78
N THR A 115 -28.57 -3.25 15.04
CA THR A 115 -28.66 -1.84 15.48
C THR A 115 -27.30 -1.18 15.69
N VAL A 116 -26.23 -1.97 15.80
CA VAL A 116 -24.88 -1.48 16.09
C VAL A 116 -23.84 -2.26 15.29
N VAL A 117 -22.81 -1.55 14.85
CA VAL A 117 -21.66 -2.11 14.11
C VAL A 117 -20.36 -1.52 14.62
N LYS A 118 -19.25 -2.11 14.20
CA LYS A 118 -17.90 -1.57 14.35
C LYS A 118 -17.14 -1.73 13.03
N GLY A 119 -16.16 -0.86 12.82
CA GLY A 119 -15.12 -1.08 11.84
C GLY A 119 -14.07 -2.03 12.40
N THR A 120 -13.53 -2.88 11.54
CA THR A 120 -12.41 -3.76 11.86
C THR A 120 -11.41 -3.76 10.73
N LEU A 121 -10.16 -3.42 11.02
CA LEU A 121 -9.06 -3.73 10.13
C LEU A 121 -8.60 -5.16 10.36
N VAL A 122 -8.47 -5.89 9.26
CA VAL A 122 -7.83 -7.20 9.19
C VAL A 122 -6.50 -6.98 8.50
N CYS A 123 -5.41 -7.06 9.26
CA CYS A 123 -4.05 -6.90 8.77
C CYS A 123 -3.39 -8.27 8.58
N ASP A 124 -2.51 -8.39 7.58
CA ASP A 124 -1.94 -9.67 7.14
C ASP A 124 -3.04 -10.70 6.85
N THR A 125 -3.95 -10.34 5.93
CA THR A 125 -5.11 -11.17 5.58
C THR A 125 -4.75 -12.58 5.13
N ASN A 126 -3.58 -12.77 4.52
CA ASN A 126 -3.09 -14.07 4.07
C ASN A 126 -2.23 -14.80 5.13
N GLY A 127 -1.93 -14.16 6.26
CA GLY A 127 -1.15 -14.73 7.36
C GLY A 127 0.33 -14.94 7.04
N SER A 128 0.89 -14.21 6.08
CA SER A 128 2.26 -14.33 5.62
C SER A 128 3.31 -13.98 6.67
N LEU A 129 2.99 -13.12 7.64
CA LEU A 129 3.94 -12.67 8.65
C LEU A 129 3.98 -13.63 9.84
N THR A 130 2.83 -13.96 10.43
CA THR A 130 2.76 -14.74 11.68
C THR A 130 1.89 -16.00 11.60
N GLY A 131 1.29 -16.28 10.45
CA GLY A 131 0.31 -17.35 10.26
C GLY A 131 -1.09 -17.01 10.76
N SER A 132 -1.31 -15.81 11.31
CA SER A 132 -2.63 -15.32 11.74
C SER A 132 -2.76 -13.84 11.45
N SER A 133 -3.95 -13.42 11.02
CA SER A 133 -4.23 -11.99 10.82
C SER A 133 -4.33 -11.25 12.17
N ALA A 134 -3.94 -9.98 12.19
CA ALA A 134 -4.20 -9.10 13.32
C ALA A 134 -5.51 -8.33 13.13
N LEU A 135 -6.29 -8.20 14.20
CA LEU A 135 -7.57 -7.50 14.18
C LEU A 135 -7.52 -6.21 15.01
N ILE A 136 -7.96 -5.11 14.41
CA ILE A 136 -8.07 -3.81 15.08
C ILE A 136 -9.50 -3.34 14.97
N ASP A 137 -10.22 -3.35 16.09
CA ASP A 137 -11.62 -2.98 16.18
C ASP A 137 -11.77 -1.51 16.59
N THR A 138 -12.72 -0.79 15.98
CA THR A 138 -13.22 0.48 16.50
C THR A 138 -14.18 0.24 17.66
N SER A 139 -14.59 1.30 18.36
CA SER A 139 -15.76 1.22 19.22
C SER A 139 -17.02 0.92 18.41
N LEU A 140 -18.05 0.38 19.06
CA LEU A 140 -19.37 0.22 18.45
C LEU A 140 -19.97 1.59 18.15
N VAL A 141 -20.67 1.66 17.02
CA VAL A 141 -21.46 2.81 16.57
C VAL A 141 -22.86 2.35 16.19
N THR A 142 -23.84 3.21 16.42
CA THR A 142 -25.25 2.94 16.11
C THR A 142 -25.48 3.04 14.61
N LEU A 143 -26.24 2.08 14.06
CA LEU A 143 -26.89 2.19 12.76
C LEU A 143 -28.26 2.84 12.94
N ASP A 144 -28.52 3.92 12.22
CA ASP A 144 -29.84 4.54 12.22
C ASP A 144 -30.88 3.73 11.42
N GLU A 145 -32.10 4.25 11.31
CA GLU A 145 -33.17 3.55 10.58
C GLU A 145 -32.92 3.44 9.08
N GLN A 146 -32.08 4.32 8.51
CA GLN A 146 -31.68 4.30 7.10
C GLN A 146 -30.52 3.35 6.85
N GLY A 147 -29.85 2.87 7.91
CA GLY A 147 -28.66 2.04 7.81
C GLY A 147 -27.39 2.87 7.66
N ASP A 148 -27.41 4.13 8.07
CA ASP A 148 -26.23 4.99 8.09
C ASP A 148 -25.50 4.86 9.42
N ALA A 149 -24.17 4.94 9.38
CA ALA A 149 -23.32 4.94 10.55
C ALA A 149 -22.01 5.67 10.28
N HIS A 150 -21.47 6.32 11.29
CA HIS A 150 -20.20 7.04 11.20
C HIS A 150 -19.36 6.79 12.44
N PHE A 151 -18.05 6.65 12.24
CA PHE A 151 -17.05 6.61 13.28
C PHE A 151 -15.88 7.52 12.91
N ASN A 152 -15.38 8.26 13.89
CA ASN A 152 -14.11 8.95 13.81
C ASN A 152 -13.44 8.87 15.18
N GLY A 153 -12.25 8.25 15.24
CA GLY A 153 -11.54 8.11 16.50
C GLY A 153 -10.18 7.42 16.38
N VAL A 154 -9.51 7.32 17.52
CA VAL A 154 -8.23 6.65 17.70
C VAL A 154 -8.46 5.24 18.23
N VAL A 155 -7.79 4.25 17.66
CA VAL A 155 -7.85 2.82 18.03
C VAL A 155 -6.57 2.31 18.70
N GLY A 156 -5.57 3.18 18.86
CA GLY A 156 -4.29 2.86 19.48
C GLY A 156 -3.22 2.54 18.44
N ALA A 157 -2.10 1.98 18.90
CA ALA A 157 -0.99 1.61 18.03
C ALA A 157 -1.35 0.40 17.17
N PHE A 158 -1.03 0.48 15.87
CA PHE A 158 -1.18 -0.64 14.96
C PHE A 158 -0.06 -1.66 15.15
N PRO A 159 -0.39 -2.97 15.14
CA PRO A 159 0.62 -4.02 15.21
C PRO A 159 1.38 -4.14 13.86
N PRO A 160 2.56 -4.81 13.85
CA PRO A 160 3.42 -4.90 12.65
C PRO A 160 2.73 -5.47 11.41
N GLU A 161 1.75 -6.36 11.59
CA GLU A 161 0.92 -6.95 10.51
C GLU A 161 0.25 -5.87 9.64
N CYS A 162 -0.03 -4.68 10.19
CA CYS A 162 -0.64 -3.58 9.44
C CYS A 162 0.35 -2.77 8.59
N SER A 163 1.62 -3.16 8.58
CA SER A 163 2.61 -2.65 7.62
C SER A 163 2.63 -3.47 6.33
N GLU A 164 2.00 -4.65 6.31
CA GLU A 164 1.88 -5.49 5.12
C GLU A 164 0.86 -4.92 4.14
N PRO A 165 1.01 -5.17 2.82
CA PRO A 165 0.13 -4.60 1.81
C PRO A 165 -1.28 -5.24 1.82
N ASP A 166 -1.47 -6.41 2.41
CA ASP A 166 -2.71 -7.18 2.37
C ASP A 166 -3.60 -6.88 3.60
N ILE A 167 -4.22 -5.69 3.56
CA ILE A 167 -5.12 -5.18 4.59
C ILE A 167 -6.53 -5.07 4.04
N ALA A 168 -7.51 -5.50 4.83
CA ALA A 168 -8.93 -5.33 4.54
C ALA A 168 -9.63 -4.54 5.66
N PHE A 169 -10.66 -3.79 5.29
CA PHE A 169 -11.58 -3.18 6.25
C PHE A 169 -12.93 -3.87 6.19
N LEU A 170 -13.44 -4.29 7.36
CA LEU A 170 -14.73 -4.94 7.54
C LEU A 170 -15.64 -4.09 8.42
N VAL A 171 -16.92 -4.10 8.11
CA VAL A 171 -17.99 -3.64 8.99
C VAL A 171 -18.61 -4.87 9.64
N ARG A 172 -18.50 -4.96 10.96
CA ARG A 172 -18.94 -6.12 11.74
C ARG A 172 -20.07 -5.75 12.67
N THR A 173 -21.00 -6.68 12.87
CA THR A 173 -22.03 -6.57 13.90
C THR A 173 -21.39 -6.68 15.29
N ALA A 174 -22.13 -6.32 16.35
CA ALA A 174 -21.70 -6.59 17.72
C ALA A 174 -21.41 -8.07 17.99
N GLY A 175 -22.08 -8.99 17.28
CA GLY A 175 -21.81 -10.44 17.33
C GLY A 175 -20.53 -10.89 16.60
N GLY A 176 -19.84 -9.97 15.92
CA GLY A 176 -18.52 -10.22 15.32
C GLY A 176 -18.55 -10.74 13.87
N ALA A 177 -19.71 -11.02 13.29
CA ALA A 177 -19.82 -11.37 11.88
C ALA A 177 -19.69 -10.12 11.00
N TRP A 178 -18.95 -10.21 9.89
CA TRP A 178 -18.85 -9.08 8.94
C TRP A 178 -20.01 -9.07 7.94
N ILE A 179 -20.56 -7.89 7.69
CA ILE A 179 -21.73 -7.70 6.82
C ILE A 179 -21.51 -6.64 5.73
N ALA A 180 -20.45 -5.83 5.85
CA ALA A 180 -19.97 -4.96 4.78
C ALA A 180 -18.45 -4.84 4.85
N PHE A 181 -17.86 -4.21 3.84
CA PHE A 181 -16.41 -4.06 3.70
C PHE A 181 -16.04 -2.77 2.97
N GLY A 182 -14.83 -2.27 3.23
CA GLY A 182 -14.24 -1.19 2.45
C GLY A 182 -13.96 -1.66 1.02
N ALA A 183 -14.60 -1.02 0.05
CA ALA A 183 -14.49 -1.35 -1.36
C ALA A 183 -13.68 -0.27 -2.11
N VAL A 184 -12.98 -0.70 -3.17
CA VAL A 184 -12.14 0.17 -4.02
C VAL A 184 -11.05 0.88 -3.21
N ARG A 185 -9.94 0.16 -2.99
CA ARG A 185 -8.75 0.73 -2.33
C ARG A 185 -8.15 1.84 -3.19
N ARG A 186 -7.81 2.95 -2.55
CA ARG A 186 -7.15 4.11 -3.19
C ARG A 186 -5.69 4.21 -2.74
N PRO A 187 -4.81 4.76 -3.60
CA PRO A 187 -3.47 5.19 -3.19
C PRO A 187 -3.53 6.29 -2.13
#